data_AF-A0A6M3JPB9-F1
#
_entry.id   AF-A0A6M3JPB9-F1
#
_cell.length_a   1.000
_cell.length_b   1.000
_cell.length_c   1.000
_cell.angle_alpha   90.00
_cell.angle_beta   90.00
_cell.angle_gamma   90.00
#
_symmetry.space_group_name_H-M   'P 1'
#
loop_
_entity.id
_entity.type
_entity.pdbx_description
1 polymer ?
#
loop_
_entity_poly.entity_id
_entity_poly.type
_entity_poly.pdbx_seq_one_letter_code
_entity_poly.pdbx_strand_id
1 'polypeptide(L)'
;MGSNFYHRTNLCDKCGRYDEEHIGKCSWGWSFSFHATEDIKTYKDWLEKFKQGGEIWDEEGEKFTIKEFKNLVKQKINGQNHAKLYKEKYQDCYNDPEGHSFMKGEFS
;
A
#
# COMPACT_ATOMS: atom_id res chain seq x y z
N MET A 1 -16.06 -4.40 2.58
CA MET A 1 -15.30 -3.23 3.04
C MET A 1 -13.83 -3.60 3.02
N GLY A 2 -13.00 -2.71 2.50
CA GLY A 2 -11.55 -2.89 2.45
C GLY A 2 -10.90 -1.59 2.86
N SER A 3 -9.80 -1.68 3.60
CA SER A 3 -9.15 -0.53 4.24
C SER A 3 -8.00 -0.02 3.38
N ASN A 4 -7.97 1.27 3.10
CA ASN A 4 -6.85 1.97 2.48
C ASN A 4 -5.77 2.28 3.51
N PHE A 5 -4.52 2.31 3.07
CA PHE A 5 -3.35 2.61 3.89
C PHE A 5 -2.55 3.74 3.27
N TYR A 6 -2.05 4.63 4.11
CA TYR A 6 -1.39 5.86 3.73
C TYR A 6 -0.05 6.00 4.46
N HIS A 7 0.94 6.56 3.77
CA HIS A 7 2.21 6.96 4.34
C HIS A 7 2.19 8.47 4.54
N ARG A 8 2.33 8.92 5.79
CA ARG A 8 2.36 10.34 6.15
C ARG A 8 3.79 10.78 6.45
N THR A 9 4.22 11.86 5.82
CA THR A 9 5.53 12.47 6.01
C THR A 9 5.40 13.97 6.27
N ASN A 10 6.52 14.65 6.59
CA ASN A 10 6.56 16.09 6.87
C ASN A 10 5.53 16.55 7.91
N LEU A 11 5.32 15.74 8.95
CA LEU A 11 4.38 16.04 10.04
C LEU A 11 4.83 17.28 10.80
N CYS A 12 4.01 18.33 10.77
CA CYS A 12 4.25 19.56 11.50
C CYS A 12 3.44 19.58 12.81
N ASP A 13 4.12 19.51 13.95
CA ASP A 13 3.48 19.52 15.27
C ASP A 13 2.70 20.80 15.57
N LYS A 14 3.00 21.90 14.87
CA LYS A 14 2.37 23.21 15.13
C LYS A 14 1.08 23.44 14.36
N CYS A 15 1.01 22.99 13.12
CA CYS A 15 -0.16 23.24 12.25
C CYS A 15 -0.88 21.97 11.80
N GLY A 16 -0.36 20.79 12.12
CA GLY A 16 -0.96 19.51 11.72
C GLY A 16 -0.86 19.20 10.22
N ARG A 17 -0.06 19.98 9.47
CA ARG A 17 0.21 19.70 8.05
C ARG A 17 1.09 18.45 7.95
N TYR A 18 0.77 17.61 6.97
CA TYR A 18 1.58 16.47 6.54
C TYR A 18 1.39 16.28 5.04
N ASP A 19 2.35 15.60 4.43
CA ASP A 19 2.18 15.05 3.09
C ASP A 19 1.71 13.60 3.21
N GLU A 20 0.76 13.20 2.39
CA GLU A 20 0.14 11.89 2.45
C GLU A 20 0.25 11.19 1.10
N GLU A 21 0.73 9.95 1.11
CA GLU A 21 0.83 9.11 -0.08
C GLU A 21 0.06 7.81 0.14
N HIS A 22 -0.81 7.47 -0.81
CA HIS A 22 -1.59 6.25 -0.75
C HIS A 22 -0.70 5.03 -1.03
N ILE A 23 -0.56 4.15 -0.03
CA ILE A 23 0.22 2.90 -0.10
C ILE A 23 -0.55 1.83 -0.88
N GLY A 24 -1.86 1.76 -0.67
CA GLY A 24 -2.74 0.78 -1.31
C GLY A 24 -3.85 0.28 -0.40
N LYS A 25 -4.54 -0.76 -0.85
CA LYS A 25 -5.79 -1.22 -0.25
C LYS A 25 -5.73 -2.69 0.19
N CYS A 26 -6.32 -2.96 1.34
CA CYS A 26 -6.54 -4.29 1.88
C CYS A 26 -8.04 -4.64 1.87
N SER A 27 -8.46 -5.51 0.96
CA SER A 27 -9.85 -5.97 0.86
C SER A 27 -10.06 -7.37 1.45
N TRP A 28 -11.26 -7.63 1.98
CA TRP A 28 -11.59 -8.95 2.52
C TRP A 28 -11.51 -10.05 1.45
N GLY A 29 -10.74 -11.10 1.70
CA GLY A 29 -10.54 -12.21 0.76
C GLY A 29 -9.49 -11.94 -0.33
N TRP A 30 -8.94 -10.73 -0.40
CA TRP A 30 -7.91 -10.34 -1.38
C TRP A 30 -6.54 -10.24 -0.74
N SER A 31 -5.50 -10.42 -1.55
CA SER A 31 -4.16 -9.99 -1.18
C SER A 31 -4.09 -8.47 -1.11
N PHE A 32 -3.14 -7.94 -0.35
CA PHE A 32 -2.89 -6.51 -0.35
C PHE A 32 -2.59 -6.03 -1.78
N SER A 33 -3.24 -4.96 -2.21
CA SER A 33 -3.01 -4.35 -3.52
C SER A 33 -2.32 -3.01 -3.32
N PHE A 34 -1.06 -2.94 -3.72
CA PHE A 34 -0.22 -1.77 -3.60
C PHE A 34 -0.51 -0.78 -4.72
N HIS A 35 -0.38 0.50 -4.39
CA HIS A 35 -0.33 1.58 -5.35
C HIS A 35 1.09 1.70 -5.92
N ALA A 36 1.19 1.73 -7.24
CA ALA A 36 2.41 1.99 -7.98
C ALA A 36 2.46 3.45 -8.41
N THR A 37 3.53 4.15 -8.07
CA THR A 37 3.80 5.52 -8.55
C THR A 37 4.96 5.52 -9.56
N GLU A 38 5.37 6.69 -10.04
CA GLU A 38 6.54 6.81 -10.91
C GLU A 38 7.83 6.34 -10.21
N ASP A 39 7.94 6.59 -8.91
CA ASP A 39 9.09 6.25 -8.07
C ASP A 39 8.96 4.91 -7.35
N ILE A 40 7.74 4.47 -7.05
CA ILE A 40 7.47 3.26 -6.27
C ILE A 40 6.83 2.19 -7.15
N LYS A 41 7.62 1.16 -7.51
CA LYS A 41 7.18 0.11 -8.44
C LYS A 41 7.11 -1.27 -7.79
N THR A 42 7.72 -1.45 -6.63
CA THR A 42 7.83 -2.74 -5.95
C THR A 42 7.59 -2.61 -4.45
N TYR A 43 7.36 -3.74 -3.79
CA TYR A 43 7.19 -3.76 -2.34
C TYR A 43 8.47 -3.32 -1.62
N LYS A 44 9.64 -3.61 -2.20
CA LYS A 44 10.93 -3.16 -1.68
C LYS A 44 11.05 -1.64 -1.70
N ASP A 45 10.59 -0.98 -2.76
CA ASP A 45 10.62 0.49 -2.84
C ASP A 45 9.80 1.11 -1.70
N TRP A 46 8.61 0.56 -1.40
CA TRP A 46 7.82 0.96 -0.23
C TRP A 46 8.56 0.74 1.09
N LEU A 47 9.23 -0.40 1.25
CA LEU A 47 10.02 -0.68 2.46
C LEU A 47 11.21 0.27 2.61
N GLU A 48 11.86 0.65 1.53
CA GLU A 48 12.94 1.64 1.55
C GLU A 48 12.40 3.02 1.91
N LYS A 49 11.26 3.41 1.36
CA LYS A 49 10.58 4.65 1.72
C LYS A 49 10.21 4.71 3.20
N PHE A 50 9.68 3.63 3.76
CA PHE A 50 9.39 3.57 5.20
C PHE A 50 10.64 3.68 6.09
N LYS A 51 11.82 3.27 5.61
CA LYS A 51 13.08 3.45 6.35
C LYS A 51 13.57 4.91 6.36
N GLN A 52 13.19 5.70 5.36
CA GLN A 52 13.56 7.11 5.29
C GLN A 52 12.78 7.97 6.31
N GLY A 53 11.68 7.45 6.85
CA GLY A 53 10.89 8.07 7.90
C GLY A 53 9.40 8.09 7.60
N GLY A 54 8.66 8.87 8.39
CA GLY A 54 7.20 8.97 8.29
C GLY A 54 6.45 7.88 9.05
N GLU A 55 5.14 7.89 8.89
CA GLU A 55 4.20 7.06 9.65
C GLU A 55 3.20 6.38 8.72
N ILE A 56 2.78 5.16 9.07
CA ILE A 56 1.77 4.44 8.30
C ILE A 56 0.44 4.58 9.04
N TRP A 57 -0.60 4.95 8.31
CA TRP A 57 -1.94 5.16 8.83
C TRP A 57 -2.94 4.39 7.96
N ASP A 58 -4.02 3.89 8.55
CA ASP A 58 -5.14 3.38 7.78
C ASP A 58 -6.18 4.47 7.50
N GLU A 59 -7.26 4.11 6.79
CA GLU A 59 -8.35 5.04 6.44
C GLU A 59 -9.16 5.53 7.64
N GLU A 60 -9.17 4.78 8.74
CA GLU A 60 -9.87 5.17 9.97
C GLU A 60 -9.01 6.10 10.84
N GLY A 61 -7.75 6.32 10.45
CA GLY A 61 -6.80 7.14 11.20
C GLY A 61 -6.13 6.39 12.35
N GLU A 62 -6.08 5.06 12.28
CA GLU A 62 -5.25 4.23 13.16
C GLU A 62 -3.82 4.17 12.64
N LYS A 63 -2.86 4.34 13.55
CA LYS A 63 -1.42 4.32 13.23
C LYS A 63 -0.88 2.90 13.31
N PHE A 64 -0.16 2.49 12.26
CA PHE A 64 0.51 1.21 12.16
C PHE A 64 2.03 1.36 12.23
N THR A 65 2.68 0.48 12.99
CA THR A 65 4.13 0.30 12.88
C THR A 65 4.47 -0.44 11.58
N ILE A 66 5.70 -0.25 11.08
CA ILE A 66 6.22 -0.99 9.91
C ILE A 66 6.11 -2.51 10.12
N LYS A 67 6.27 -2.99 11.36
CA LYS A 67 6.16 -4.41 11.69
C LYS A 67 4.72 -4.92 11.57
N GLU A 68 3.76 -4.15 12.07
CA GLU A 68 2.33 -4.49 11.97
C GLU A 68 1.87 -4.49 10.52
N PHE A 69 2.25 -3.47 9.75
CA PHE A 69 1.96 -3.41 8.33
C PHE A 69 2.54 -4.61 7.56
N LYS A 70 3.81 -4.95 7.80
CA LYS A 70 4.45 -6.15 7.22
C LYS A 70 3.70 -7.44 7.57
N ASN A 71 3.26 -7.56 8.82
CA ASN A 71 2.51 -8.72 9.27
C ASN A 71 1.14 -8.80 8.59
N LEU A 72 0.44 -7.67 8.44
CA LEU A 72 -0.82 -7.57 7.69
C LEU A 72 -0.65 -8.01 6.24
N VAL A 73 0.34 -7.46 5.51
CA VAL A 73 0.64 -7.86 4.13
C VAL A 73 0.92 -9.37 4.04
N LYS A 74 1.71 -9.91 4.96
CA LYS A 74 2.03 -11.34 5.01
C LYS A 74 0.80 -12.21 5.27
N GLN A 75 -0.09 -11.80 6.17
CA GLN A 75 -1.33 -12.53 6.46
C GLN A 75 -2.27 -12.58 5.25
N LYS A 76 -2.22 -11.55 4.39
CA LYS A 76 -3.07 -11.45 3.20
C LYS A 76 -2.48 -12.10 1.95
N ILE A 77 -1.25 -12.60 1.98
CA ILE A 77 -0.55 -13.11 0.78
C ILE A 77 -1.30 -14.24 0.05
N ASN A 78 -2.07 -15.04 0.79
CA ASN A 78 -2.86 -16.16 0.25
C ASN A 78 -4.25 -15.75 -0.26
N GLY A 79 -4.62 -14.47 -0.17
CA GLY A 79 -5.87 -13.96 -0.72
C GLY A 79 -5.87 -13.91 -2.25
N GLN A 80 -7.03 -13.61 -2.81
CA GLN A 80 -7.18 -13.39 -4.26
C GLN A 80 -6.27 -12.24 -4.72
N ASN A 81 -5.44 -12.49 -5.73
CA ASN A 81 -4.49 -11.49 -6.23
C ASN A 81 -5.10 -10.72 -7.40
N HIS A 82 -5.33 -9.43 -7.20
CA HIS A 82 -6.02 -8.57 -8.16
C HIS A 82 -5.28 -8.50 -9.50
N ALA A 83 -3.97 -8.25 -9.49
CA ALA A 83 -3.16 -8.19 -10.70
C ALA A 83 -3.16 -9.51 -11.49
N LYS A 84 -3.19 -10.67 -10.81
CA LYS A 84 -3.30 -11.97 -11.49
C LYS A 84 -4.67 -12.19 -12.13
N LEU A 85 -5.74 -11.90 -11.41
CA LEU A 85 -7.11 -12.19 -11.86
C LEU A 85 -7.60 -11.24 -12.95
N TYR A 86 -7.14 -9.99 -12.93
CA TYR A 86 -7.61 -8.96 -13.85
C TYR A 86 -6.53 -8.41 -14.77
N LYS A 87 -5.45 -9.17 -14.98
CA LYS A 87 -4.32 -8.79 -15.86
C LYS A 87 -4.77 -8.35 -17.25
N GLU A 88 -5.80 -9.01 -17.79
CA GLU A 88 -6.33 -8.72 -19.14
C GLU A 88 -7.32 -7.53 -19.16
N LYS A 89 -7.89 -7.18 -18.00
CA LYS A 89 -8.89 -6.11 -17.89
C LYS A 89 -8.28 -4.76 -17.53
N TYR A 90 -7.21 -4.76 -16.73
CA TYR A 90 -6.52 -3.55 -16.30
C TYR A 90 -5.07 -3.59 -16.77
N GLN A 91 -4.76 -2.77 -17.77
CA GLN A 91 -3.45 -2.73 -18.41
C GLN A 91 -2.33 -2.24 -17.47
N ASP A 92 -2.71 -1.54 -16.38
CA ASP A 92 -1.79 -0.97 -15.38
C ASP A 92 -1.66 -1.79 -14.09
N CYS A 93 -2.13 -3.05 -14.09
CA CYS A 93 -1.92 -3.97 -12.98
C CYS A 93 -0.77 -4.94 -13.27
N TYR A 94 0.11 -5.15 -12.29
CA TYR A 94 1.20 -6.11 -12.41
C TYR A 94 1.57 -6.72 -11.05
N ASN A 95 2.32 -7.82 -11.08
CA ASN A 95 2.93 -8.37 -9.88
C ASN A 95 4.39 -7.97 -9.80
N ASP A 96 4.84 -7.56 -8.62
CA ASP A 96 6.26 -7.36 -8.37
C ASP A 96 6.99 -8.73 -8.31
N PRO A 97 8.34 -8.75 -8.31
CA PRO A 97 9.11 -9.99 -8.22
C PRO A 97 8.78 -10.87 -7.01
N GLU A 98 8.31 -10.29 -5.90
CA GLU A 98 7.88 -11.01 -4.70
C GLU A 98 6.41 -11.50 -4.76
N GLY A 99 5.69 -11.18 -5.85
CA GLY A 99 4.35 -11.66 -6.13
C GLY A 99 3.23 -10.81 -5.54
N HIS A 100 3.53 -9.65 -4.97
CA HIS A 100 2.53 -8.68 -4.50
C HIS A 100 1.81 -8.04 -5.68
N SER A 101 0.55 -7.67 -5.49
CA SER A 101 -0.27 -7.01 -6.51
C SER A 101 -0.02 -5.52 -6.51
N PHE A 102 0.28 -4.93 -7.68
CA PHE A 102 0.46 -3.49 -7.87
C PHE A 102 -0.50 -2.95 -8.94
N MET A 103 -0.92 -1.70 -8.76
CA MET A 103 -1.79 -0.96 -9.68
C MET A 103 -1.39 0.52 -9.71
N LYS A 104 -1.33 1.15 -10.89
CA LYS A 104 -1.04 2.60 -11.02
C LYS A 104 -2.26 3.52 -10.87
N GLY A 105 -3.47 2.97 -10.96
CA GLY A 105 -4.72 3.72 -10.84
C GLY A 105 -5.16 3.91 -9.38
N GLU A 106 -6.03 4.90 -9.17
CA GLU A 106 -6.66 5.14 -7.88
C GLU A 106 -7.62 4.00 -7.49
N PHE A 107 -7.61 3.64 -6.21
CA PHE A 107 -8.51 2.63 -5.67
C PHE A 107 -9.81 3.33 -5.22
N SER A 108 -10.91 3.14 -5.95
CA SER A 108 -12.25 3.53 -5.46
C SER A 108 -12.77 2.59 -4.37
#